data_AF-A0A7S3IYE3-F1
#
_entry.id   AF-A0A7S3IYE3-F1
#
_cell.length_a   1.000
_cell.length_b   1.000
_cell.length_c   1.000
_cell.angle_alpha   90.00
_cell.angle_beta   90.00
_cell.angle_gamma   90.00
#
_symmetry.space_group_name_H-M   'P 1'
#
loop_
_entity.id
_entity.type
_entity.pdbx_description
1 polymer ?
#
loop_
_entity_poly.entity_id
_entity_poly.type
_entity_poly.pdbx_seq_one_letter_code
_entity_poly.pdbx_strand_id
1 'polypeptide(L)'
;MLYPFRNDDPVVYRMKMKKHCVTMLKTLDELIVDWNSEKSRALIETIGTRHLRKLDTIRPHFELMKYGTVEMFKELIGREFGKNNSSDAWGQVFGLVTDEMCKFSEDSEDE
;
A
#
# COMPACT_ATOMS: atom_id res chain seq x y z
N MET A 1 -2.92 -3.35 -20.83
CA MET A 1 -2.02 -2.23 -20.48
C MET A 1 -2.78 -1.33 -19.52
N LEU A 2 -2.56 -1.48 -18.21
CA LEU A 2 -3.15 -0.64 -17.18
C LEU A 2 -2.54 0.77 -17.35
N TYR A 3 -3.41 1.78 -17.47
CA TYR A 3 -3.14 3.19 -17.78
C TYR A 3 -1.68 3.66 -17.67
N PRO A 4 -0.98 3.94 -18.79
CA PRO A 4 0.27 4.67 -18.73
C PRO A 4 -0.08 6.11 -18.34
N PHE A 5 0.21 6.49 -17.10
CA PHE A 5 0.15 7.90 -16.69
C PHE A 5 1.07 8.68 -17.64
N ARG A 6 0.48 9.48 -18.53
CA ARG A 6 1.25 10.41 -19.37
C ARG A 6 1.80 11.49 -18.44
N ASN A 7 3.02 11.97 -18.71
CA ASN A 7 3.63 13.07 -17.95
C ASN A 7 2.78 14.35 -17.95
N ASP A 8 1.80 14.44 -18.86
CA ASP A 8 0.89 15.57 -19.04
C ASP A 8 -0.45 15.37 -18.30
N ASP A 9 -0.61 14.28 -17.56
CA ASP A 9 -1.85 13.97 -16.85
C ASP A 9 -2.02 14.91 -15.64
N PRO A 10 -3.13 15.66 -15.53
CA PRO A 10 -3.35 16.62 -14.44
C PRO A 10 -3.29 15.99 -13.05
N VAL A 11 -3.34 14.66 -12.93
CA VAL A 11 -3.11 13.92 -11.68
C VAL A 11 -1.69 14.11 -11.13
N VAL A 12 -0.67 14.19 -12.00
CA VAL A 12 0.75 14.32 -11.63
C VAL A 12 1.03 15.63 -10.88
N TYR A 13 0.29 16.70 -11.22
CA TYR A 13 0.45 18.02 -10.61
C TYR A 13 -0.46 18.28 -9.40
N ARG A 14 -1.29 17.32 -9.00
CA ARG A 14 -2.18 17.49 -7.84
C ARG A 14 -1.41 17.36 -6.54
N MET A 15 -1.19 18.48 -5.85
CA MET A 15 -0.61 18.51 -4.50
C MET A 15 -1.31 17.59 -3.50
N LYS A 16 -2.63 17.38 -3.65
CA LYS A 16 -3.39 16.42 -2.82
C LYS A 16 -2.95 14.98 -3.06
N MET A 17 -2.69 14.60 -4.32
CA MET A 17 -2.21 13.26 -4.67
C MET A 17 -0.81 13.03 -4.09
N LYS A 18 0.11 13.99 -4.30
CA LYS A 18 1.46 13.92 -3.72
C LYS A 18 1.43 13.74 -2.20
N LYS A 19 0.61 14.52 -1.50
CA LYS A 19 0.44 14.40 -0.04
C LYS A 19 -0.07 13.03 0.35
N HIS A 20 -1.08 12.52 -0.36
CA HIS A 20 -1.65 11.20 -0.10
C HIS A 20 -0.62 10.08 -0.27
N CYS A 21 0.13 10.08 -1.38
CA CYS A 21 1.17 9.08 -1.62
C CYS A 21 2.28 9.12 -0.55
N VAL A 22 2.71 10.32 -0.12
CA VAL A 22 3.69 10.45 0.96
C VAL A 22 3.15 9.90 2.28
N THR A 23 1.88 10.20 2.62
CA THR A 23 1.24 9.63 3.81
C THR A 23 1.20 8.11 3.73
N MET A 24 0.80 7.53 2.59
CA MET A 24 0.78 6.08 2.41
C MET A 24 2.15 5.43 2.64
N LEU A 25 3.22 5.97 2.04
CA LEU A 25 4.56 5.42 2.20
C LEU A 25 5.06 5.51 3.64
N LYS A 26 4.79 6.62 4.34
CA LYS A 26 5.13 6.78 5.76
C LYS A 26 4.38 5.78 6.64
N THR A 27 3.09 5.62 6.39
CA THR A 27 2.27 4.64 7.11
C THR A 27 2.80 3.23 6.89
N LEU A 28 3.19 2.88 5.65
CA LEU A 28 3.79 1.58 5.37
C LEU A 28 5.12 1.38 6.10
N ASP A 29 5.98 2.40 6.13
CA ASP A 29 7.24 2.38 6.89
C ASP A 29 6.99 2.16 8.40
N GLU A 30 6.04 2.89 8.99
CA GLU A 30 5.63 2.72 10.39
C GLU A 30 5.12 1.31 10.69
N LEU A 31 4.36 0.71 9.76
CA LEU A 31 3.88 -0.67 9.89
C LEU A 31 5.02 -1.69 9.85
N ILE A 32 6.05 -1.44 9.03
CA ILE A 32 7.20 -2.35 8.89
C ILE A 32 8.10 -2.26 10.12
N VAL A 33 8.41 -1.06 10.59
CA VAL A 33 9.32 -0.83 11.72
C VAL A 33 8.76 -1.44 13.01
N ASP A 34 7.46 -1.27 13.25
CA ASP A 34 6.78 -1.74 14.47
C ASP A 34 5.80 -2.88 14.19
N TRP A 35 6.14 -3.81 13.28
CA TRP A 35 5.27 -4.93 12.91
C TRP A 35 4.85 -5.76 14.14
N ASN A 36 3.60 -6.22 14.17
CA ASN A 36 2.97 -6.94 15.29
C ASN A 36 2.82 -6.20 16.63
N SER A 37 3.19 -4.92 16.72
CA SER A 37 2.87 -4.10 17.90
C SER A 37 1.38 -3.79 18.00
N GLU A 38 0.91 -3.44 19.20
CA GLU A 38 -0.46 -2.96 19.41
C GLU A 38 -0.76 -1.72 18.54
N LYS A 39 0.24 -0.84 18.40
CA LYS A 39 0.14 0.36 17.56
C LYS A 39 -0.03 0.01 16.08
N SER A 40 0.74 -0.93 15.54
CA SER A 40 0.60 -1.31 14.12
C SER A 40 -0.71 -2.05 13.86
N ARG A 41 -1.21 -2.87 14.80
CA ARG A 41 -2.55 -3.48 14.69
C ARG A 41 -3.66 -2.45 14.63
N ALA A 42 -3.69 -1.48 15.57
CA ALA A 42 -4.69 -0.42 15.57
C ALA A 42 -4.63 0.45 14.30
N LEU A 43 -3.42 0.65 13.77
CA LEU A 43 -3.20 1.36 12.50
C LEU A 43 -3.74 0.56 11.31
N ILE A 44 -3.46 -0.75 11.23
CA ILE A 44 -3.99 -1.64 10.19
C ILE A 44 -5.52 -1.65 10.23
N GLU A 45 -6.13 -1.78 11.41
CA GLU A 45 -7.59 -1.76 11.58
C GLU A 45 -8.19 -0.43 11.11
N THR A 46 -7.57 0.69 11.49
CA THR A 46 -8.02 2.04 11.07
C THR A 46 -7.97 2.19 9.55
N ILE A 47 -6.90 1.73 8.91
CA ILE A 47 -6.72 1.81 7.46
C ILE A 47 -7.67 0.84 6.75
N GLY A 48 -7.80 -0.39 7.24
CA GLY A 48 -8.71 -1.44 6.76
C GLY A 48 -10.13 -0.94 6.75
N THR A 49 -10.64 -0.51 7.92
CA THR A 49 -12.00 0.03 8.06
C THR A 49 -12.24 1.21 7.11
N ARG A 50 -11.28 2.14 6.99
CA ARG A 50 -11.43 3.29 6.11
C ARG A 50 -11.52 2.89 4.64
N HIS A 51 -10.64 2.02 4.16
CA HIS A 51 -10.57 1.70 2.74
C HIS A 51 -11.65 0.69 2.33
N LEU A 52 -11.80 -0.39 3.11
CA LEU A 52 -12.71 -1.48 2.79
C LEU A 52 -14.17 -1.07 3.00
N ARG A 53 -14.50 -0.36 4.10
CA ARG A 53 -15.90 -0.03 4.41
C ARG A 53 -16.36 1.36 3.99
N LYS A 54 -15.47 2.37 4.00
CA LYS A 54 -15.87 3.77 3.71
C LYS A 54 -15.57 4.21 2.29
N LEU A 55 -14.62 3.56 1.61
CA LEU A 55 -14.14 3.96 0.29
C LEU A 55 -14.37 2.88 -0.77
N ASP A 56 -15.09 1.79 -0.45
CA ASP A 56 -15.34 0.63 -1.32
C ASP A 56 -14.08 0.13 -2.04
N THR A 57 -12.94 0.21 -1.36
CA THR A 57 -11.68 -0.29 -1.89
C THR A 57 -11.64 -1.81 -1.70
N ILE A 58 -11.61 -2.56 -2.80
CA ILE A 58 -11.46 -4.02 -2.78
C ILE A 58 -10.00 -4.48 -2.89
N ARG A 59 -9.72 -5.74 -2.51
CA ARG A 59 -8.38 -6.37 -2.60
C ARG A 59 -7.62 -6.07 -3.91
N PRO A 60 -8.23 -6.17 -5.11
CA PRO A 60 -7.55 -5.83 -6.36
C PRO A 60 -6.94 -4.42 -6.43
N HIS A 61 -7.49 -3.43 -5.73
CA HIS A 61 -6.92 -2.08 -5.71
C HIS A 61 -5.58 -2.04 -4.94
N PHE A 62 -5.47 -2.77 -3.83
CA PHE A 62 -4.21 -2.87 -3.07
C PHE A 62 -3.16 -3.63 -3.86
N GLU A 63 -3.55 -4.65 -4.62
CA GLU A 63 -2.66 -5.39 -5.52
C GLU A 63 -2.08 -4.49 -6.63
N LEU A 64 -2.89 -3.60 -7.21
CA LEU A 64 -2.42 -2.60 -8.15
C LEU A 64 -1.43 -1.62 -7.51
N MET A 65 -1.71 -1.18 -6.27
CA MET A 65 -0.81 -0.30 -5.53
C MET A 65 0.52 -0.98 -5.17
N LYS A 66 0.49 -2.26 -4.78
CA LYS A 66 1.69 -3.09 -4.56
C LYS A 66 2.53 -3.13 -5.82
N TYR A 67 1.93 -3.48 -6.96
CA TYR A 67 2.64 -3.54 -8.24
C TYR A 67 3.27 -2.19 -8.59
N GLY A 68 2.50 -1.10 -8.54
CA GLY A 68 3.00 0.24 -8.87
C GLY A 68 4.14 0.68 -7.95
N THR A 69 4.07 0.37 -6.66
CA THR A 69 5.11 0.74 -5.68
C THR A 69 6.40 -0.05 -5.91
N VAL A 70 6.30 -1.36 -6.15
CA VAL A 70 7.46 -2.22 -6.39
C VAL A 70 8.15 -1.85 -7.71
N GLU A 71 7.39 -1.58 -8.78
CA GLU A 71 7.96 -1.13 -10.05
C GLU A 71 8.63 0.24 -9.93
N MET A 72 8.02 1.18 -9.19
CA MET A 72 8.63 2.48 -8.89
C MET A 72 9.95 2.32 -8.12
N PHE A 73 10.03 1.43 -7.13
CA PHE A 73 11.28 1.17 -6.41
C PHE A 73 12.35 0.54 -7.31
N LYS A 74 11.98 -0.38 -8.20
CA LYS A 74 12.90 -0.93 -9.21
C LYS A 74 13.47 0.17 -10.11
N GLU A 75 12.64 1.12 -10.54
CA GLU A 75 13.07 2.24 -11.38
C GLU A 75 14.00 3.20 -10.63
N LEU A 76 13.64 3.58 -9.39
CA LEU A 76 14.36 4.59 -8.61
C LEU A 76 15.67 4.08 -8.00
N ILE A 77 15.67 2.85 -7.47
CA ILE A 77 16.82 2.26 -6.77
C ILE A 77 17.70 1.48 -7.76
N GLY A 78 17.13 1.09 -8.91
CA GLY A 78 17.83 0.40 -9.98
C GLY A 78 18.16 -1.05 -9.64
N ARG A 79 19.20 -1.59 -10.29
CA ARG A 79 19.52 -3.02 -10.27
C ARG A 79 19.77 -3.60 -8.87
N GLU A 80 20.17 -2.79 -7.91
CA GLU A 80 20.42 -3.22 -6.52
C GLU A 80 19.14 -3.72 -5.82
N PHE A 81 17.97 -3.14 -6.15
CA PHE A 81 16.69 -3.52 -5.57
C PHE A 81 16.23 -4.93 -6.01
N GLY A 82 16.57 -5.33 -7.24
CA GLY A 82 16.24 -6.65 -7.77
C GLY A 82 17.24 -7.76 -7.38
N LYS A 83 18.50 -7.42 -7.10
CA LYS A 83 19.56 -8.41 -6.84
C LYS A 83 19.45 -9.09 -5.47
N ASN A 84 18.92 -8.38 -4.46
CA ASN A 84 18.91 -8.82 -3.07
C ASN A 84 17.56 -9.40 -2.62
N ASN A 85 16.73 -9.89 -3.55
CA ASN A 85 15.33 -10.28 -3.30
C ASN A 85 14.48 -9.17 -2.64
N SER A 86 14.91 -7.91 -2.73
CA SER A 86 14.22 -6.80 -2.05
C SER A 86 12.87 -6.53 -2.69
N SER A 87 12.72 -6.71 -4.01
CA SER A 87 11.41 -6.66 -4.66
C SER A 87 10.42 -7.68 -4.10
N ASP A 88 10.89 -8.87 -3.80
CA ASP A 88 10.05 -9.97 -3.33
C ASP A 88 9.69 -9.78 -1.86
N ALA A 89 10.64 -9.32 -1.05
CA ALA A 89 10.40 -8.94 0.34
C ALA A 89 9.36 -7.81 0.44
N TRP A 90 9.49 -6.76 -0.38
CA TRP A 90 8.51 -5.69 -0.44
C TRP A 90 7.13 -6.17 -0.92
N GLY A 91 7.09 -7.08 -1.89
CA GLY A 91 5.85 -7.70 -2.34
C GLY A 91 5.17 -8.51 -1.23
N GLN A 92 5.93 -9.27 -0.44
CA GLN A 92 5.42 -10.04 0.69
C GLN A 92 4.90 -9.14 1.81
N VAL A 93 5.63 -8.08 2.16
CA VAL A 93 5.20 -7.10 3.17
C VAL A 93 3.86 -6.46 2.80
N PHE A 94 3.72 -6.00 1.55
CA PHE A 94 2.44 -5.47 1.06
C PHE A 94 1.32 -6.51 1.11
N GLY A 95 1.62 -7.76 0.77
CA GLY A 95 0.69 -8.87 0.88
C GLY A 95 0.20 -9.07 2.30
N LEU A 96 1.12 -9.16 3.27
CA LEU A 96 0.80 -9.32 4.69
C LEU A 96 -0.06 -8.17 5.22
N VAL A 97 0.29 -6.92 4.92
CA VAL A 97 -0.51 -5.75 5.33
C VAL A 97 -1.92 -5.82 4.74
N THR A 98 -2.04 -6.17 3.45
CA THR A 98 -3.34 -6.27 2.77
C THR A 98 -4.18 -7.40 3.34
N ASP A 99 -3.57 -8.56 3.60
CA ASP A 99 -4.23 -9.71 4.21
C ASP A 99 -4.76 -9.36 5.61
N GLU A 100 -3.95 -8.72 6.44
CA GLU A 100 -4.37 -8.27 7.77
C GLU A 100 -5.49 -7.22 7.69
N MET A 101 -5.42 -6.25 6.77
CA MET A 101 -6.50 -5.29 6.56
C MET A 101 -7.83 -5.97 6.21
N CYS A 102 -7.80 -7.02 5.38
CA CYS A 102 -9.00 -7.77 4.99
C CYS A 102 -9.62 -8.57 6.13
N LYS A 103 -8.82 -9.09 7.08
CA LYS A 103 -9.38 -9.79 8.25
C LYS A 103 -10.30 -8.89 9.08
N PHE A 104 -9.93 -7.62 9.26
CA PHE A 104 -10.76 -6.64 9.97
C PHE A 104 -12.04 -6.21 9.23
N SER A 105 -12.17 -6.50 7.94
CA SER A 105 -13.47 -6.36 7.27
C SER A 105 -14.39 -7.54 7.54
N GLU A 106 -13.85 -8.75 7.64
CA GLU A 106 -14.61 -9.98 7.84
C GLU A 106 -15.14 -10.08 9.28
N ASP A 107 -14.33 -9.75 10.28
CA ASP A 107 -14.68 -9.85 11.72
C ASP A 107 -15.76 -8.86 12.21
N SER A 108 -16.33 -8.06 11.31
CA SER A 108 -17.21 -6.94 11.66
C SER A 108 -18.60 -6.99 11.06
N GLU A 109 -18.87 -8.02 10.25
CA GLU A 109 -20.20 -8.28 9.71
C GLU A 109 -21.06 -9.11 10.70
N ASP A 110 -20.48 -9.51 11.84
CA ASP A 110 -21.12 -10.33 12.89
C ASP A 110 -21.62 -9.54 14.13
N GLU A 111 -21.61 -8.19 14.11
CA GLU A 111 -22.20 -7.31 15.15
C GLU A 111 -23.36 -6.45 14.61
#